data_AF-A0A8J8DNW4-F1
#
_entry.id   AF-A0A8J8DNW4-F1
#
_cell.length_a   1.000
_cell.length_b   1.000
_cell.length_c   1.000
_cell.angle_alpha   90.00
_cell.angle_beta   90.00
_cell.angle_gamma   90.00
#
_symmetry.space_group_name_H-M   'P 1'
#
loop_
_entity.id
_entity.type
_entity.pdbx_description
1 polymer ?
#
loop_
_entity_poly.entity_id
_entity_poly.type
_entity_poly.pdbx_seq_one_letter_code
_entity_poly.pdbx_strand_id
1 'polypeptide(L)' 'MFRSKYREMAWWLMFVGLLFAFFGACVNFSHIIIVGILFASFGIILLEYDRRVAHDSNKS' A
#
# COMPACT_ATOMS: atom_id res chain seq x y z
N MET A 1 6.08 -0.98 -20.74
CA MET A 1 6.18 -2.17 -19.85
C MET A 1 6.42 -1.81 -18.36
N PHE A 2 7.10 -0.71 -18.03
CA PHE A 2 7.37 -0.29 -16.63
C PHE A 2 6.14 -0.02 -15.76
N ARG A 3 5.06 0.54 -16.33
CA ARG A 3 3.82 0.89 -15.61
C ARG A 3 3.06 -0.32 -15.04
N SER A 4 3.33 -1.53 -15.55
CA SER A 4 2.74 -2.78 -15.06
C SER A 4 3.35 -3.22 -13.74
N LYS A 5 4.67 -3.08 -13.58
CA LYS A 5 5.41 -3.56 -12.40
C LYS A 5 5.03 -2.81 -11.12
N TYR A 6 4.90 -1.49 -11.20
CA TYR A 6 4.49 -0.66 -10.06
C TYR A 6 3.04 -0.93 -9.65
N ARG A 7 2.15 -1.15 -10.62
CA ARG A 7 0.76 -1.48 -10.36
C ARG A 7 0.60 -2.87 -9.75
N GLU A 8 1.44 -3.82 -10.16
CA GLU A 8 1.51 -5.16 -9.57
C GLU A 8 2.06 -5.12 -8.14
N MET A 9 3.13 -4.33 -7.89
CA MET A 9 3.64 -4.08 -6.54
C MET A 9 2.60 -3.39 -5.64
N ALA A 10 1.83 -2.43 -6.17
CA ALA A 10 0.75 -1.78 -5.44
C ALA A 10 -0.36 -2.77 -5.05
N TRP A 11 -0.70 -3.70 -5.95
CA TRP A 11 -1.64 -4.79 -5.65
C TRP A 11 -1.11 -5.75 -4.58
N TRP A 12 0.17 -6.11 -4.63
CA TRP A 12 0.82 -6.91 -3.60
C TRP A 12 0.84 -6.21 -2.23
N LEU A 13 1.15 -4.91 -2.20
CA LEU A 13 1.10 -4.11 -0.97
C LEU A 13 -0.30 -4.03 -0.37
N MET A 14 -1.33 -3.83 -1.21
CA MET A 14 -2.73 -3.88 -0.75
C MET A 14 -3.10 -5.26 -0.21
N PHE A 15 -2.71 -6.33 -0.91
CA PHE A 15 -3.01 -7.70 -0.49
C PHE A 15 -2.35 -8.04 0.86
N VAL A 16 -1.09 -7.66 1.06
CA VAL A 16 -0.37 -7.84 2.32
C VAL A 16 -0.99 -7.01 3.44
N GLY A 17 -1.37 -5.75 3.18
CA GLY A 17 -2.06 -4.91 4.16
C GLY A 17 -3.40 -5.50 4.60
N LEU A 18 -4.18 -6.05 3.65
CA LEU A 18 -5.45 -6.72 3.94
C LEU A 18 -5.23 -8.00 4.77
N LEU A 19 -4.22 -8.80 4.43
CA LEU A 19 -3.84 -10.00 5.18
C LEU A 19 -3.48 -9.67 6.63
N PHE A 20 -2.68 -8.63 6.85
CA PHE A 20 -2.31 -8.18 8.19
C PHE A 20 -3.50 -7.64 8.98
N ALA A 21 -4.40 -6.88 8.34
CA ALA A 21 -5.63 -6.42 8.99
C ALA A 21 -6.54 -7.60 9.38
N PHE A 22 -6.67 -8.60 8.50
CA PHE A 22 -7.47 -9.80 8.74
C PHE A 22 -6.87 -10.66 9.87
N PHE A 23 -5.54 -10.84 9.88
CA PHE A 23 -4.84 -11.54 10.95
C PHE A 23 -4.96 -10.79 12.28
N GLY A 24 -4.81 -9.46 12.27
CA GLY A 24 -5.00 -8.61 13.45
C GLY A 24 -6.41 -8.70 14.03
N ALA A 25 -7.43 -8.74 13.17
CA ALA A 25 -8.82 -8.96 13.58
C ALA A 25 -9.06 -10.37 14.12
N CYS A 26 -8.44 -11.40 13.54
CA CYS A 26 -8.60 -12.79 13.96
C CYS A 26 -7.93 -13.09 15.32
N VAL A 27 -6.83 -12.41 15.64
CA VAL A 27 -6.05 -12.64 16.88
C VAL A 27 -6.47 -11.69 18.02
N ASN A 28 -7.41 -10.75 17.78
CA ASN A 28 -7.84 -9.72 18.76
C ASN A 28 -6.67 -8.94 19.40
N PHE A 29 -5.56 -8.81 18.68
CA PHE A 29 -4.34 -8.20 19.18
C PHE A 29 -4.28 -6.73 18.73
N SER A 30 -4.70 -5.80 19.59
CA SER A 30 -4.82 -4.37 19.27
C SER A 30 -3.55 -3.75 18.68
N HIS A 31 -2.36 -4.24 19.05
CA HIS A 31 -1.09 -3.73 18.52
C HIS A 31 -0.87 -4.09 17.04
N ILE A 32 -1.31 -5.27 16.58
CA ILE A 32 -1.13 -5.70 15.19
C ILE A 32 -2.05 -4.89 14.26
N ILE A 33 -3.24 -4.53 14.74
CA ILE A 33 -4.18 -3.67 14.00
C ILE A 33 -3.56 -2.28 13.76
N ILE A 34 -2.93 -1.69 14.78
CA ILE A 34 -2.25 -0.38 14.65
C ILE A 34 -1.11 -0.46 13.63
N VAL A 35 -0.30 -1.52 13.67
CA VAL A 35 0.79 -1.74 12.71
C VAL A 35 0.24 -1.92 11.29
N GLY A 36 -0.86 -2.66 11.13
CA GLY A 36 -1.54 -2.83 9.84
C GLY A 36 -2.06 -1.51 9.27
N ILE A 37 -2.65 -0.65 10.10
CA ILE A 37 -3.13 0.70 9.70
C ILE A 37 -1.95 1.60 9.30
N LEU A 38 -0.85 1.57 10.05
CA LEU A 38 0.38 2.30 9.69
C LEU A 38 0.92 1.85 8.32
N PHE A 39 0.98 0.53 8.07
CA PHE A 39 1.45 -0.02 6.81
C PHE A 39 0.54 0.34 5.64
N ALA A 40 -0.79 0.27 5.83
CA ALA A 40 -1.78 0.68 4.82
C ALA A 40 -1.66 2.17 4.50
N SER A 41 -1.50 3.02 5.53
CA SER A 41 -1.33 4.46 5.36
C SER A 41 -0.04 4.78 4.61
N PHE A 42 1.05 4.09 4.93
CA PHE A 42 2.33 4.22 4.22
C PHE A 42 2.21 3.80 2.75
N GLY A 43 1.49 2.71 2.47
CA GLY A 43 1.19 2.25 1.11
C GLY A 43 0.41 3.28 0.28
N ILE A 44 -0.59 3.94 0.88
CA ILE A 44 -1.35 5.01 0.23
C ILE A 44 -0.46 6.22 -0.09
N ILE A 45 0.40 6.63 0.85
CA ILE A 45 1.33 7.74 0.64
C ILE A 45 2.29 7.42 -0.51
N LEU A 46 2.80 6.19 -0.58
CA LEU A 46 3.70 5.76 -1.64
C LEU A 46 3.01 5.73 -3.00
N LEU A 47 1.75 5.28 -3.05
CA LEU A 47 0.90 5.32 -4.25
C LEU A 47 0.62 6.74 -4.71
N GLU A 48 0.32 7.64 -3.78
CA GLU A 48 0.07 9.06 -4.07
C GLU A 48 1.36 9.77 -4.54
N TYR A 49 2.52 9.38 -4.01
CA TYR A 49 3.82 9.86 -4.46
C TYR A 49 4.15 9.36 -5.87
N ASP A 50 3.99 8.05 -6.14
CA ASP A 50 4.17 7.48 -7.48
C ASP A 50 3.22 8.15 -8.49
N ARG A 51 1.97 8.39 -8.10
CA ARG A 51 0.99 9.13 -8.90
C ARG A 51 1.47 10.55 -9.21
N ARG A 52 2.02 11.28 -8.24
CA ARG A 52 2.55 12.64 -8.43
C ARG A 52 3.77 12.66 -9.35
N VAL A 53 4.74 11.78 -9.10
CA VAL A 53 5.95 11.66 -9.93
C VAL A 53 5.60 11.27 -11.37
N ALA A 54 4.69 10.31 -11.56
CA ALA A 54 4.21 9.92 -12.88
C ALA A 54 3.41 11.04 -13.57
N HIS A 55 2.73 11.90 -12.81
CA HIS A 55 1.99 13.03 -13.35
C HIS A 55 2.90 14.16 -13.84
N ASP A 56 3.98 14.45 -13.10
CA ASP A 56 4.99 15.44 -13.52
C ASP A 56 5.87 14.92 -14.67
N SER A 57 6.14 13.61 -14.74
CA SER A 57 6.84 12.99 -15.87
C SER A 57 6.09 13.11 -17.21
N ASN A 58 4.76 13.31 -17.19
CA ASN A 58 3.93 13.41 -18.39
C ASN A 58 3.76 14.85 -18.89
N LYS A 59 4.41 15.82 -18.23
CA LYS A 59 4.45 17.24 -18.63
C LYS A 59 5.74 17.64 -19.35
N SER A 60 6.73 16.74 -19.42
CA SER A 60 7.95 16.93 -20.22
C SER A 60 7.80 16.30 -21.60
#